data_AF-A0A1B7NAE6-F1
#
_entry.id   AF-A0A1B7NAE6-F1
#
_cell.length_a   1.000
_cell.length_b   1.000
_cell.length_c   1.000
_cell.angle_alpha   90.00
_cell.angle_beta   90.00
_cell.angle_gamma   90.00
#
_symmetry.space_group_name_H-M   'P 1'
#
loop_
_entity.id
_entity.type
_entity.pdbx_description
1 polymer ?
#
loop_
_entity_poly.entity_id
_entity_poly.type
_entity_poly.pdbx_seq_one_letter_code
_entity_poly.pdbx_strand_id
1 'polypeptide(L)'
;MEDNLPWTHSPFTAGQYTPPPTLEEAATALENLKLLIQPRRPSCIGHKDSKPDLLLRSRLEKMRMFLWNYAKPIGAKWWQAASLMTADSYGKSTWLAGRLRQKRLTPSAMFLLPWSLFRLMLFVDSPCAHSGLWMYTARGSMGNRQRSNVEVIECFQRP
;
A
#
# COMPACT_ATOMS: atom_id res chain seq x y z
N MET A 1 34.34 16.14 -17.99
CA MET A 1 34.54 16.93 -16.76
C MET A 1 33.17 17.42 -16.33
N GLU A 2 32.44 16.56 -15.63
CA GLU A 2 31.06 16.78 -15.15
C GLU A 2 31.02 16.23 -13.74
N ASP A 3 31.51 17.01 -12.79
CA ASP A 3 31.57 16.64 -11.37
C ASP A 3 30.52 17.43 -10.58
N ASN A 4 29.83 16.73 -9.67
CA ASN A 4 29.00 17.27 -8.59
C ASN A 4 27.60 17.76 -8.94
N LEU A 5 26.64 16.84 -9.04
CA LEU A 5 25.24 17.17 -8.81
C LEU A 5 24.99 17.31 -7.30
N PRO A 6 24.52 18.48 -6.83
CA PRO A 6 24.30 18.75 -5.42
C PRO A 6 22.99 18.06 -5.01
N TRP A 7 23.09 16.87 -4.42
CA TRP A 7 22.12 16.45 -3.42
C TRP A 7 22.33 17.34 -2.18
N THR A 8 21.97 18.61 -2.32
CA THR A 8 21.80 19.55 -1.22
C THR A 8 20.76 18.95 -0.30
N HIS A 9 21.25 18.29 0.75
CA HIS A 9 20.48 17.99 1.94
C HIS A 9 19.87 19.31 2.39
N SER A 10 18.57 19.48 2.16
CA SER A 10 17.83 20.64 2.64
C SER A 10 18.13 20.74 4.14
N PRO A 11 18.80 21.81 4.61
CA PRO A 11 19.26 21.90 5.98
C PRO A 11 18.02 21.77 6.84
N PHE A 12 17.99 20.71 7.65
CA PHE A 12 16.93 20.52 8.61
C PHE A 12 17.06 21.66 9.62
N THR A 13 16.25 22.71 9.46
CA THR A 13 16.15 23.74 10.47
C THR A 13 15.50 23.10 11.70
N ALA A 14 16.31 22.85 12.73
CA ALA A 14 15.83 22.35 14.01
C ALA A 14 14.75 23.32 14.52
N GLY A 15 13.53 22.80 14.74
CA GLY A 15 12.37 23.60 15.13
C GLY A 15 11.28 23.75 14.05
N GLN A 16 11.53 23.34 12.80
CA GLN A 16 10.48 23.36 11.79
C GLN A 16 9.48 22.20 12.02
N TYR A 17 8.29 22.54 12.52
CA TYR A 17 7.16 21.63 12.62
C TYR A 17 6.71 21.20 11.21
N THR A 18 6.70 19.90 10.95
CA THR A 18 6.09 19.35 9.74
C THR A 18 4.74 18.76 10.13
N PRO A 19 3.62 19.30 9.60
CA PRO A 19 2.32 18.73 9.91
C PRO A 19 2.23 17.29 9.39
N PRO A 20 1.39 16.45 10.02
CA PRO A 20 1.09 15.14 9.47
C PRO A 20 0.46 15.28 8.07
N PRO A 21 0.63 14.28 7.19
CA PRO A 21 0.00 14.29 5.87
C PRO A 21 -1.52 14.29 5.99
N THR A 22 -2.18 14.85 4.99
CA THR A 22 -3.64 14.82 4.88
C THR A 22 -4.14 13.38 4.67
N LEU A 23 -5.42 13.13 4.97
CA LEU A 23 -6.00 11.79 4.80
C LEU A 23 -6.02 11.34 3.34
N GLU A 24 -6.24 12.27 2.41
CA GLU A 24 -6.20 11.99 0.96
C GLU A 24 -4.79 11.58 0.52
N GLU A 25 -3.77 12.34 0.91
CA GLU A 25 -2.36 12.01 0.64
C GLU A 25 -1.98 10.64 1.22
N ALA A 26 -2.42 10.35 2.45
CA ALA A 26 -2.18 9.06 3.09
C ALA A 26 -2.86 7.90 2.34
N ALA A 27 -4.08 8.10 1.85
CA ALA A 27 -4.79 7.11 1.05
C ALA A 27 -4.10 6.88 -0.31
N THR A 28 -3.67 7.94 -1.01
CA THR A 28 -2.90 7.81 -2.25
C THR A 28 -1.56 7.10 -2.02
N ALA A 29 -0.84 7.45 -0.95
CA ALA A 29 0.40 6.79 -0.58
C ALA A 29 0.20 5.31 -0.24
N LEU A 30 -0.92 4.95 0.39
CA LEU A 30 -1.28 3.56 0.67
C LEU A 30 -1.46 2.75 -0.62
N GLU A 31 -2.19 3.28 -1.61
CA GLU A 31 -2.37 2.61 -2.90
C GLU A 31 -1.03 2.43 -3.64
N ASN A 32 -0.19 3.46 -3.64
CA ASN A 32 1.15 3.38 -4.21
C ASN A 32 2.00 2.29 -3.52
N LEU A 33 1.94 2.19 -2.19
CA LEU A 33 2.64 1.12 -1.45
C LEU A 33 2.11 -0.27 -1.80
N LYS A 34 0.80 -0.44 -2.01
CA LYS A 34 0.24 -1.73 -2.45
C LYS A 34 0.82 -2.13 -3.80
N LEU A 35 0.89 -1.20 -4.76
CA LEU A 35 1.48 -1.44 -6.08
C LEU A 35 2.97 -1.78 -6.02
N LEU A 36 3.72 -1.15 -5.10
CA LEU A 36 5.15 -1.44 -4.91
C LEU A 36 5.39 -2.81 -4.27
N ILE A 37 4.61 -3.17 -3.24
CA ILE A 37 4.76 -4.47 -2.55
C ILE A 37 4.25 -5.60 -3.45
N GLN A 38 3.19 -5.37 -4.21
CA GLN A 38 2.51 -6.38 -5.03
C GLN A 38 2.19 -5.81 -6.42
N PRO A 39 3.19 -5.72 -7.32
CA PRO A 39 2.94 -5.23 -8.67
C PRO A 39 2.00 -6.17 -9.41
N ARG A 40 1.04 -5.58 -10.11
CA ARG A 40 0.08 -6.31 -10.94
C ARG A 40 0.80 -6.96 -12.12
N ARG A 41 0.49 -8.21 -12.43
CA ARG A 41 1.00 -8.85 -13.65
C ARG A 41 0.33 -8.26 -14.89
N PRO A 42 1.03 -8.18 -16.04
CA PRO A 42 0.43 -7.77 -17.31
C PRO A 42 -0.69 -8.72 -17.74
N SER A 43 -0.57 -10.01 -17.41
CA SER A 43 -1.60 -11.03 -17.67
C SER A 43 -2.89 -10.85 -16.87
N CYS A 44 -3.01 -9.81 -16.03
CA CYS A 44 -4.12 -9.51 -15.12
C CYS A 44 -4.49 -10.60 -14.10
N ILE A 45 -3.90 -11.79 -14.19
CA ILE A 45 -4.12 -12.94 -13.30
C ILE A 45 -2.88 -13.08 -12.40
N GLY A 46 -3.08 -12.85 -11.10
CA GLY A 46 -2.08 -13.00 -10.05
C GLY A 46 -1.10 -11.83 -9.89
N HIS A 47 -0.27 -11.91 -8.85
CA HIS A 47 0.77 -10.92 -8.54
C HIS A 47 2.15 -11.43 -8.96
N LYS A 48 3.02 -10.55 -9.48
CA LYS A 48 4.41 -10.89 -9.74
C LYS A 48 5.15 -10.79 -8.42
N ASP A 49 5.89 -11.84 -8.03
CA ASP A 49 6.78 -11.71 -6.89
C ASP A 49 7.92 -10.78 -7.29
N SER A 50 7.93 -9.57 -6.73
CA SER A 50 8.91 -8.53 -7.10
C SER A 50 10.32 -8.84 -6.60
N LYS A 51 10.52 -9.95 -5.86
CA LYS A 51 11.77 -10.28 -5.15
C LYS A 51 12.46 -9.04 -4.53
N PRO A 52 11.72 -8.12 -3.88
CA PRO A 52 12.37 -7.04 -3.17
C PRO A 52 13.19 -7.65 -2.04
N ASP A 53 14.27 -6.98 -1.67
CA ASP A 53 15.01 -7.33 -0.45
C ASP A 53 14.02 -7.49 0.73
N LEU A 54 14.15 -8.59 1.48
CA LEU A 54 13.23 -8.94 2.57
C LEU A 54 13.15 -7.81 3.61
N LEU A 55 14.27 -7.11 3.84
CA LEU A 55 14.31 -5.97 4.74
C LEU A 55 13.50 -4.79 4.19
N LEU A 56 13.62 -4.49 2.90
CA LEU A 56 12.82 -3.44 2.24
C LEU A 56 11.34 -3.78 2.27
N ARG A 57 10.98 -5.03 1.94
CA ARG A 57 9.59 -5.50 1.98
C ARG A 57 8.98 -5.36 3.38
N SER A 58 9.70 -5.81 4.41
CA SER A 58 9.26 -5.67 5.80
C SER A 58 9.09 -4.19 6.22
N ARG A 59 9.90 -3.28 5.67
CA ARG A 59 9.75 -1.84 5.91
C ARG A 59 8.52 -1.27 5.20
N LEU A 60 8.28 -1.64 3.95
CA LEU A 60 7.12 -1.17 3.17
C LEU A 60 5.81 -1.70 3.77
N GLU A 61 5.76 -2.95 4.21
CA GLU A 61 4.57 -3.51 4.87
C GLU A 61 4.25 -2.79 6.17
N LYS A 62 5.26 -2.46 6.99
CA LYS A 62 5.05 -1.65 8.21
C LYS A 62 4.46 -0.29 7.89
N MET A 63 4.94 0.35 6.83
CA MET A 63 4.43 1.65 6.38
C MET A 63 3.00 1.54 5.83
N ARG A 64 2.69 0.48 5.09
CA ARG A 64 1.34 0.17 4.63
C ARG A 64 0.38 0.00 5.80
N MET A 65 0.73 -0.80 6.81
CA MET A 65 -0.14 -1.01 7.98
C MET A 65 -0.33 0.28 8.79
N PHE A 66 0.73 1.08 8.92
CA PHE A 66 0.65 2.38 9.55
C PHE A 66 -0.31 3.34 8.84
N LEU A 67 -0.16 3.51 7.52
CA LEU A 67 -1.07 4.36 6.73
C LEU A 67 -2.50 3.83 6.73
N TRP A 68 -2.68 2.50 6.73
CA TRP A 68 -4.00 1.88 6.85
C TRP A 68 -4.69 2.24 8.17
N ASN A 69 -3.95 2.20 9.28
CA ASN A 69 -4.46 2.59 10.59
C ASN A 69 -4.75 4.08 10.69
N TYR A 70 -3.98 4.92 9.99
CA TYR A 70 -4.19 6.36 9.94
C TYR A 70 -5.40 6.76 9.07
N ALA A 71 -5.61 6.09 7.94
CA ALA A 71 -6.72 6.37 7.03
C ALA A 71 -8.10 5.91 7.56
N LYS A 72 -8.14 5.06 8.59
CA LYS A 72 -9.39 4.59 9.19
C LYS A 72 -10.08 5.71 9.98
N PRO A 73 -11.35 6.07 9.68
CA PRO A 73 -12.07 7.17 10.33
C PRO A 73 -12.55 6.84 11.76
N ILE A 74 -12.02 5.81 12.42
CA ILE A 74 -12.49 5.37 13.73
C ILE A 74 -11.96 6.32 14.80
N GLY A 75 -12.71 7.41 15.03
CA GLY A 75 -12.50 8.39 16.08
C GLY A 75 -11.20 9.17 15.94
N ALA A 76 -11.12 10.10 14.98
CA ALA A 76 -10.03 11.08 14.81
C ALA A 76 -8.66 10.61 15.35
N LYS A 77 -8.17 9.45 14.91
CA LYS A 77 -6.94 8.88 15.45
C LYS A 77 -5.76 9.66 14.89
N TRP A 78 -5.29 10.58 15.73
CA TRP A 78 -4.07 11.34 15.59
C TRP A 78 -2.92 10.44 15.11
N TRP A 79 -2.02 10.99 14.29
CA TRP A 79 -0.81 10.32 13.79
C TRP A 79 -0.07 9.49 14.85
N GLN A 80 -0.04 10.00 16.08
CA GLN A 80 0.55 9.32 17.24
C GLN A 80 -0.19 8.03 17.64
N ALA A 81 -1.52 8.03 17.64
CA ALA A 81 -2.33 6.86 17.96
C ALA A 81 -2.18 5.78 16.88
N ALA A 82 -2.21 6.17 15.59
CA ALA A 82 -1.98 5.24 14.48
C ALA A 82 -0.61 4.55 14.58
N SER A 83 0.42 5.27 15.02
CA SER A 83 1.76 4.71 15.20
C SER A 83 1.83 3.68 16.34
N LEU A 84 1.09 3.90 17.42
CA LEU A 84 0.99 2.96 18.55
C LEU A 84 0.22 1.70 18.14
N MET A 85 -0.96 1.86 17.54
CA MET A 85 -1.76 0.72 17.05
C MET A 85 -0.98 -0.15 16.08
N THR A 86 -0.13 0.46 15.25
CA THR A 86 0.74 -0.29 14.35
C THR A 86 1.83 -1.05 15.09
N ALA A 87 2.45 -0.44 16.11
CA ALA A 87 3.43 -1.13 16.95
C ALA A 87 2.79 -2.33 17.68
N ASP A 88 1.59 -2.14 18.24
CA ASP A 88 0.81 -3.18 18.91
C ASP A 88 0.44 -4.31 17.93
N SER A 89 0.01 -3.98 16.71
CA SER A 89 -0.30 -4.97 15.66
C SER A 89 0.91 -5.81 15.26
N TYR A 90 2.13 -5.30 15.45
CA TYR A 90 3.38 -6.03 15.21
C TYR A 90 3.93 -6.74 16.46
N GLY A 91 3.26 -6.63 17.61
CA GLY A 91 3.76 -7.13 18.89
C GLY A 91 5.08 -6.48 19.31
N LYS A 92 5.30 -5.21 18.97
CA LYS A 92 6.54 -4.47 19.23
C LYS A 92 6.31 -3.34 20.22
N SER A 93 7.39 -2.98 20.92
CA SER A 93 7.36 -1.91 21.91
C SER A 93 7.15 -0.52 21.30
N THR A 94 6.88 0.46 22.17
CA THR A 94 6.73 1.89 21.87
C THR A 94 7.89 2.49 21.08
N TRP A 95 9.08 1.87 21.11
CA TRP A 95 10.21 2.24 20.27
C TRP A 95 9.89 2.21 18.77
N LEU A 96 9.14 1.21 18.30
CA LEU A 96 8.73 1.16 16.88
C LEU A 96 7.81 2.34 16.54
N ALA A 97 6.88 2.69 17.44
CA ALA A 97 6.00 3.85 17.24
C ALA A 97 6.81 5.15 17.12
N GLY A 98 7.83 5.34 17.96
CA GLY A 98 8.76 6.47 17.85
C GLY A 98 9.47 6.50 16.49
N ARG A 99 9.95 5.35 16.02
CA ARG A 99 10.64 5.25 14.72
C ARG A 99 9.72 5.47 13.53
N LEU A 100 8.44 5.08 13.62
CA LEU A 100 7.42 5.39 12.60
C LEU A 100 7.12 6.89 12.55
N ARG A 101 7.09 7.59 13.69
CA ARG A 101 6.92 9.05 13.75
C ARG A 101 8.14 9.80 13.21
N GLN A 102 9.34 9.29 13.48
CA GLN A 102 10.60 9.90 13.05
C GLN A 102 10.87 9.70 11.56
N LYS A 103 10.31 8.64 10.95
CA LYS A 103 10.29 8.51 9.49
C LYS A 103 9.43 9.64 8.92
N ARG A 104 10.09 10.76 8.68
CA ARG A 104 9.66 11.77 7.71
C ARG A 104 9.37 11.03 6.42
N LEU A 105 8.10 10.85 6.12
CA LEU A 105 7.62 10.78 4.75
C LEU A 105 7.86 12.15 4.14
N THR A 106 9.12 12.59 3.98
CA THR A 106 9.38 13.67 3.04
C THR A 106 8.96 13.09 1.70
N PRO A 107 7.96 13.66 1.02
CA PRO A 107 7.60 13.22 -0.33
C PRO A 107 8.88 13.18 -1.18
N SER A 108 9.76 14.16 -1.02
CA SER A 108 11.05 14.24 -1.72
C SER A 108 11.95 13.00 -1.56
N ALA A 109 11.99 12.30 -0.42
CA ALA A 109 12.89 11.14 -0.26
C ALA A 109 12.34 9.82 -0.84
N MET A 110 11.03 9.73 -1.09
CA MET A 110 10.45 8.65 -1.91
C MET A 110 10.40 9.00 -3.41
N PHE A 111 10.51 10.29 -3.75
CA PHE A 111 10.39 10.82 -5.11
C PHE A 111 11.73 11.22 -5.74
N LEU A 112 12.88 10.90 -5.13
CA LEU A 112 14.22 11.05 -5.72
C LEU A 112 14.62 9.88 -6.64
N LEU A 113 13.69 8.98 -6.97
CA LEU A 113 13.61 8.51 -8.34
C LEU A 113 12.63 9.44 -9.05
N PRO A 114 13.05 10.16 -10.10
CA PRO A 114 12.17 11.05 -10.84
C PRO A 114 10.84 10.35 -11.14
N TRP A 115 9.72 10.94 -10.75
CA TRP A 115 8.39 10.43 -11.12
C TRP A 115 8.23 10.35 -12.65
N SER A 116 9.05 11.11 -13.40
CA SER A 116 9.22 11.01 -14.85
C SER A 116 9.89 9.71 -15.32
N LEU A 117 10.80 9.11 -14.54
CA LEU A 117 11.34 7.77 -14.81
C LEU A 117 10.38 6.66 -14.36
N PHE A 118 9.61 6.88 -13.28
CA PHE A 118 8.58 5.93 -12.85
C PHE A 118 7.35 5.92 -13.80
N ARG A 119 7.02 7.05 -14.44
CA ARG A 119 6.01 7.13 -15.51
C ARG A 119 6.50 6.49 -16.82
N LEU A 120 7.80 6.43 -17.08
CA LEU A 120 8.36 5.70 -18.22
C LEU A 120 8.47 4.19 -17.96
N MET A 121 8.59 3.74 -16.71
CA MET A 121 8.53 2.29 -16.38
C MET A 121 7.11 1.72 -16.25
N LEU A 122 6.08 2.56 -16.05
CA LEU A 122 4.67 2.15 -16.02
C LEU A 122 3.91 2.46 -17.32
N PHE A 123 4.60 2.98 -18.35
CA PHE A 123 4.00 3.37 -19.64
C PHE A 123 4.79 2.86 -20.87
N VAL A 124 5.53 1.76 -20.74
CA VAL A 124 6.01 1.01 -21.90
C VAL A 124 5.23 -0.32 -21.94
N ASP A 125 4.37 -0.40 -22.95
CA ASP A 125 3.57 -1.53 -23.40
C ASP A 125 2.44 -2.00 -22.49
N SER A 126 1.31 -1.29 -22.58
CA SER A 126 -0.02 -1.89 -22.44
C SER A 126 -0.72 -2.01 -23.80
N PRO A 127 -0.32 -2.95 -24.69
CA PRO A 127 -1.20 -3.45 -25.74
C PRO A 127 -2.08 -4.56 -25.14
N CYS A 128 -3.00 -4.18 -24.25
CA CYS A 128 -4.17 -5.02 -23.92
C CYS A 128 -5.43 -4.33 -24.43
N ALA A 129 -5.36 -3.85 -25.66
CA ALA A 129 -6.51 -3.34 -26.41
C ALA A 129 -6.38 -3.77 -27.87
N HIS A 130 -6.34 -5.09 -28.11
CA HIS A 130 -6.84 -5.70 -29.34
C HIS A 130 -6.95 -7.22 -29.21
N SER A 131 -8.00 -7.75 -29.84
CA SER A 131 -8.36 -9.16 -30.05
C SER A 131 -9.22 -9.86 -28.99
N GLY A 132 -10.38 -10.33 -29.47
CA GLY A 132 -11.09 -11.46 -28.87
C GLY A 132 -12.53 -11.20 -28.49
N LEU A 133 -13.34 -10.71 -29.43
CA LEU A 133 -14.77 -10.98 -29.50
C LEU A 133 -15.02 -12.48 -29.23
N TRP A 134 -15.44 -12.84 -28.03
CA TRP A 134 -16.14 -14.11 -27.78
C TRP A 134 -17.60 -13.80 -27.51
N MET A 135 -18.38 -13.78 -28.59
CA MET A 135 -19.81 -14.05 -28.54
C MET A 135 -19.99 -15.46 -27.96
N TYR A 136 -20.52 -15.55 -26.74
CA TYR A 136 -21.21 -16.75 -26.30
C TYR A 136 -22.70 -16.43 -26.18
N THR A 137 -23.42 -16.71 -27.27
CA THR A 137 -24.85 -16.97 -27.26
C THR A 137 -25.10 -18.43 -26.90
N ALA A 138 -25.74 -18.67 -25.76
CA ALA A 138 -26.62 -19.81 -25.45
C ALA A 138 -27.21 -19.56 -24.04
N ARG A 139 -28.41 -19.00 -23.88
CA ARG A 139 -29.75 -19.59 -24.01
C ARG A 139 -29.90 -20.95 -23.31
N GLY A 140 -30.61 -20.94 -22.19
CA GLY A 140 -31.11 -22.10 -21.43
C GLY A 140 -30.86 -21.90 -19.94
N SER A 141 -31.77 -22.11 -19.01
CA SER A 141 -33.18 -22.48 -19.01
C SER A 141 -33.67 -22.14 -17.59
N MET A 142 -34.90 -21.65 -17.44
CA MET A 142 -35.50 -21.40 -16.13
C MET A 142 -35.57 -22.70 -15.32
N GLY A 143 -34.95 -22.69 -14.15
CA GLY A 143 -35.03 -23.76 -13.16
C GLY A 143 -35.21 -23.18 -11.77
N ASN A 144 -36.45 -22.87 -11.40
CA ASN A 144 -36.87 -22.58 -10.04
C ASN A 144 -36.51 -23.77 -9.13
N ARG A 145 -35.63 -23.57 -8.14
CA ARG A 145 -35.54 -24.47 -6.99
C ARG A 145 -35.42 -23.67 -5.70
N GLN A 146 -36.52 -23.71 -4.95
CA GLN A 146 -36.61 -23.26 -3.57
C GLN A 146 -35.73 -24.08 -2.62
N ARG A 147 -35.54 -23.50 -1.42
CA ARG A 147 -35.08 -24.09 -0.13
C ARG A 147 -33.57 -24.38 -0.08
N SER A 148 -32.85 -24.06 0.98
CA SER A 148 -33.21 -23.75 2.37
C SER A 148 -32.02 -23.12 3.08
N ASN A 149 -32.30 -22.35 4.14
CA ASN A 149 -31.36 -22.02 5.21
C ASN A 149 -30.59 -23.26 5.67
N VAL A 150 -29.26 -23.16 5.71
CA VAL A 150 -28.40 -23.97 6.58
C VAL A 150 -27.43 -23.01 7.25
N GLU A 151 -27.85 -22.52 8.42
CA GLU A 151 -26.94 -22.18 9.50
C GLU A 151 -26.24 -23.45 10.01
N VAL A 152 -25.20 -23.24 10.81
CA VAL A 152 -24.34 -24.22 11.51
C VAL A 152 -23.05 -24.55 10.75
N ILE A 153 -21.93 -24.05 11.28
CA ILE A 153 -20.89 -24.87 11.93
C ILE A 153 -20.18 -24.01 12.98
N GLU A 154 -20.58 -24.28 14.21
CA GLU A 154 -19.83 -24.08 15.45
C GLU A 154 -18.61 -25.02 15.45
N CYS A 155 -17.46 -24.57 15.97
CA CYS A 155 -16.48 -25.35 16.75
C CYS A 155 -15.12 -24.67 16.66
N PHE A 156 -14.68 -23.99 17.73
CA PHE A 156 -13.30 -24.14 18.19
C PHE A 156 -13.19 -23.68 19.64
N GLN A 157 -13.17 -24.65 20.55
CA GLN A 157 -12.81 -24.48 21.95
C GLN A 157 -11.65 -25.43 22.23
N ARG A 158 -10.51 -24.88 22.63
CA ARG A 158 -9.35 -25.57 23.20
C ARG A 158 -8.43 -24.54 23.87
N PRO A 159 -7.57 -24.98 24.78
CA PRO A 159 -7.83 -25.69 26.04
C PRO A 159 -7.80 -24.72 27.24
#